data_AF-A0A3B9LCU5-F1
#
_entry.id   AF-A0A3B9LCU5-F1
#
_cell.length_a   1.000
_cell.length_b   1.000
_cell.length_c   1.000
_cell.angle_alpha   90.00
_cell.angle_beta   90.00
_cell.angle_gamma   90.00
#
_symmetry.space_group_name_H-M   'P 1'
#
loop_
_entity.id
_entity.type
_entity.pdbx_description
1 polymer ?
#
loop_
_entity_poly.entity_id
_entity_poly.type
_entity_poly.pdbx_seq_one_letter_code
_entity_poly.pdbx_strand_id
1 'polypeptide(L)'
;MFDVLRSELSTATWSDISNNLPDLPVTDLVRDDVTGDLYAASDFGVMRLANAATTTWTVAGSGLPMVEVPGLTIVPSARLLYAATHGRSAWLLQLP
;
A
#
# COMPACT_ATOMS: atom_id res chain seq x y z
N MET A 1 10.47 -1.67 4.54
CA MET A 1 9.13 -1.63 5.14
C MET A 1 9.03 -2.69 6.21
N PHE A 2 8.39 -2.41 7.34
CA PHE A 2 8.25 -3.36 8.44
C PHE A 2 6.79 -3.52 8.83
N ASP A 3 6.37 -4.74 9.15
CA ASP A 3 5.16 -5.00 9.93
C ASP A 3 5.49 -4.99 11.42
N VAL A 4 4.55 -4.51 12.23
CA VAL A 4 4.74 -4.28 13.67
C VAL A 4 3.68 -5.04 14.44
N LEU A 5 4.08 -6.11 15.12
CA LEU A 5 3.19 -6.87 16.00
C LEU A 5 3.50 -6.52 17.45
N ARG A 6 2.49 -6.08 18.20
CA ARG A 6 2.60 -5.85 19.65
C ARG A 6 1.93 -7.00 20.40
N SER A 7 2.72 -7.79 21.12
CA SER A 7 2.23 -8.86 22.01
C SER A 7 2.42 -8.44 23.47
N GLU A 8 1.31 -8.34 24.21
CA GLU A 8 1.25 -7.78 25.57
C GLU A 8 1.68 -6.31 25.70
N LEU A 9 1.44 -5.70 26.86
CA LEU A 9 1.50 -4.25 27.05
C LEU A 9 2.89 -3.62 26.83
N SER A 10 3.97 -4.39 26.61
CA SER A 10 5.34 -3.84 26.56
C SER A 10 6.26 -4.33 25.43
N THR A 11 5.89 -5.31 24.60
CA THR A 11 6.82 -5.85 23.58
C THR A 11 6.27 -5.69 22.17
N ALA A 12 7.06 -5.06 21.29
CA ALA A 12 6.80 -4.96 19.86
C ALA A 12 7.88 -5.73 19.09
N THR A 13 7.46 -6.57 18.14
CA THR A 13 8.34 -7.21 17.16
C THR A 13 8.19 -6.53 15.81
N TRP A 14 9.31 -6.41 15.10
CA TRP A 14 9.39 -5.80 13.79
C TRP A 14 9.82 -6.86 12.79
N SER A 15 9.05 -7.06 11.74
CA SER A 15 9.37 -8.00 10.67
C SER A 15 9.53 -7.23 9.37
N ASP A 16 10.67 -7.40 8.68
CA ASP A 16 10.89 -6.78 7.38
C ASP A 16 9.96 -7.42 6.34
N ILE A 17 9.16 -6.59 5.67
CA ILE A 17 8.23 -6.98 4.61
C ILE A 17 8.55 -6.26 3.29
N SER A 18 9.76 -5.69 3.16
CA SER A 18 10.21 -5.03 1.93
C SER A 18 10.22 -6.00 0.75
N ASN A 19 10.65 -7.24 0.96
CA ASN A 19 10.70 -8.28 -0.07
C ASN A 19 11.27 -7.78 -1.42
N ASN A 20 10.48 -7.79 -2.50
CA ASN A 20 10.84 -7.31 -3.83
C ASN A 20 10.41 -5.86 -4.12
N LEU A 21 10.02 -5.09 -3.09
CA LEU A 21 9.69 -3.68 -3.27
C LEU A 21 10.93 -2.96 -3.83
N PRO A 22 10.79 -2.18 -4.91
CA PRO A 22 11.91 -1.42 -5.46
C PRO A 22 12.51 -0.46 -4.44
N ASP A 23 13.80 -0.16 -4.58
CA ASP A 23 14.49 0.86 -3.79
C ASP A 23 14.03 2.26 -4.23
N LEU A 24 12.86 2.65 -3.73
CA LEU A 24 12.18 3.90 -4.00
C LEU A 24 11.59 4.44 -2.70
N PRO A 25 11.46 5.77 -2.55
CA PRO A 25 10.74 6.35 -1.42
C PRO A 25 9.31 5.81 -1.35
N VAL A 26 8.93 5.29 -0.18
CA VAL A 26 7.53 5.00 0.14
C VAL A 26 6.95 6.24 0.80
N THR A 27 5.97 6.85 0.15
CA THR A 27 5.35 8.11 0.54
C THR A 27 4.12 7.92 1.43
N ASP A 28 3.41 6.81 1.26
CA ASP A 28 2.27 6.42 2.10
C ASP A 28 2.04 4.90 2.10
N LEU A 29 1.39 4.39 3.13
CA LEU A 29 1.05 2.97 3.29
C LEU A 29 -0.33 2.83 3.93
N VAL A 30 -1.25 2.15 3.24
CA VAL A 30 -2.58 1.85 3.77
C VAL A 30 -2.85 0.34 3.76
N ARG A 31 -3.62 -0.12 4.75
CA ARG A 31 -4.06 -1.50 4.88
C ARG A 31 -5.55 -1.60 4.57
N ASP A 32 -5.92 -2.57 3.76
CA ASP A 32 -7.31 -3.01 3.64
C ASP A 32 -7.62 -4.02 4.74
N ASP A 33 -8.38 -3.60 5.75
CA ASP A 33 -8.71 -4.46 6.90
C ASP A 33 -9.63 -5.64 6.56
N VAL A 34 -10.32 -5.61 5.41
CA VAL A 34 -11.19 -6.71 4.97
C VAL A 34 -10.38 -7.90 4.47
N THR A 35 -9.33 -7.63 3.68
CA THR A 35 -8.53 -8.67 3.02
C THR A 35 -7.17 -8.89 3.70
N GLY A 36 -6.68 -7.89 4.43
CA GLY A 36 -5.32 -7.83 4.94
C GLY A 36 -4.29 -7.32 3.91
N ASP A 37 -4.71 -6.89 2.73
CA ASP A 37 -3.81 -6.34 1.71
C ASP A 37 -3.15 -5.04 2.17
N LEU A 38 -1.89 -4.83 1.76
CA LEU A 38 -1.17 -3.58 1.95
C LEU A 38 -0.98 -2.88 0.60
N TYR A 39 -1.13 -1.55 0.59
CA TYR A 39 -0.92 -0.70 -0.57
C TYR A 39 0.10 0.38 -0.22
N ALA A 40 1.24 0.35 -0.90
CA ALA A 40 2.35 1.28 -0.70
C ALA A 40 2.44 2.26 -1.87
N ALA A 41 2.36 3.55 -1.59
CA ALA A 41 2.57 4.61 -2.56
C ALA A 41 4.06 4.98 -2.65
N SER A 42 4.49 5.44 -3.82
CA SER A 42 5.84 5.92 -4.10
C SER A 42 5.85 7.01 -5.17
N ASP A 43 7.06 7.48 -5.52
CA ASP A 43 7.31 8.41 -6.62
C ASP A 43 6.91 7.88 -8.01
N PHE A 44 6.60 6.58 -8.12
CA PHE A 44 6.34 5.89 -9.39
C PHE A 44 5.02 5.12 -9.44
N GLY A 45 4.13 5.32 -8.45
CA GLY A 45 2.82 4.68 -8.40
C GLY A 45 2.59 3.89 -7.11
N VAL A 46 1.65 2.93 -7.20
CA VAL A 46 1.17 2.15 -6.04
C VAL A 46 1.47 0.67 -6.23
N MET A 47 2.11 0.08 -5.23
CA MET A 47 2.39 -1.35 -5.14
C MET A 47 1.43 -2.00 -4.12
N ARG A 48 1.01 -3.24 -4.37
CA ARG A 48 0.15 -4.06 -3.51
C ARG A 48 0.89 -5.31 -3.04
N LEU A 49 0.83 -5.58 -1.74
CA LEU A 49 1.15 -6.88 -1.15
C LEU A 49 -0.16 -7.56 -0.75
N ALA A 50 -0.46 -8.70 -1.39
CA ALA A 50 -1.73 -9.39 -1.20
C ALA A 50 -1.71 -10.24 0.08
N ASN A 51 -2.19 -9.67 1.19
CA ASN A 51 -2.22 -10.23 2.54
C ASN A 51 -0.98 -11.07 2.93
N ALA A 52 -1.09 -11.90 3.97
CA ALA A 52 0.02 -12.73 4.45
C ALA A 52 0.31 -13.96 3.55
N ALA A 53 -0.46 -14.20 2.49
CA ALA A 53 -0.30 -15.35 1.61
C ALA A 53 0.87 -15.21 0.62
N THR A 54 1.40 -13.99 0.43
CA THR A 54 2.52 -13.75 -0.48
C THR A 54 3.54 -12.77 0.12
N THR A 55 4.77 -12.87 -0.35
CA THR A 55 5.86 -11.92 -0.11
C THR A 55 6.15 -11.06 -1.34
N THR A 56 5.32 -11.11 -2.38
CA THR A 56 5.58 -10.38 -3.64
C THR A 56 4.69 -9.15 -3.73
N TRP A 57 5.33 -7.98 -3.71
CA TRP A 57 4.75 -6.71 -4.11
C TRP A 57 4.54 -6.68 -5.63
N THR A 58 3.34 -6.28 -6.05
CA THR A 58 2.93 -6.15 -7.46
C THR A 58 2.32 -4.78 -7.70
N VAL A 59 2.25 -4.32 -8.95
CA VAL A 59 1.56 -3.05 -9.23
C VAL A 59 0.07 -3.19 -8.86
N ALA A 60 -0.46 -2.24 -8.09
CA ALA A 60 -1.80 -2.35 -7.50
C ALA A 60 -2.94 -2.28 -8.54
N GLY A 61 -2.70 -1.65 -9.69
CA GLY A 61 -3.68 -1.52 -10.76
C GLY A 61 -3.05 -1.11 -12.09
N SER A 62 -3.89 -0.92 -13.12
CA SER A 62 -3.47 -0.49 -14.45
C SER A 62 -3.90 0.94 -14.75
N GLY A 63 -3.13 1.66 -15.56
CA GLY A 63 -3.53 2.95 -16.12
C GLY A 63 -3.17 4.17 -15.27
N LEU A 64 -2.75 4.00 -14.02
CA LEU A 64 -2.15 5.07 -13.21
C LEU A 64 -0.85 5.54 -13.89
N PRO A 65 -0.67 6.86 -14.12
CA PRO A 65 0.59 7.37 -14.64
C PRO A 65 1.74 7.16 -13.65
N MET A 66 2.97 6.99 -14.16
CA MET A 66 4.17 6.97 -13.33
C MET A 66 4.51 8.37 -12.86
N VAL A 67 3.88 8.77 -11.75
CA VAL A 67 4.09 10.04 -11.06
C VAL A 67 4.04 9.77 -9.56
N GLU A 68 4.53 10.74 -8.80
CA GLU A 68 4.47 10.73 -7.34
C GLU A 68 3.04 10.59 -6.84
N VAL A 69 2.86 9.65 -5.91
CA VAL A 69 1.62 9.41 -5.17
C VAL A 69 1.86 9.81 -3.72
N PRO A 70 1.55 11.04 -3.29
CA PRO A 70 1.81 11.47 -1.91
C PRO A 70 0.85 10.90 -0.86
N GLY A 71 -0.27 10.28 -1.27
CA GLY A 71 -1.27 9.80 -0.33
C GLY A 71 -2.29 8.84 -0.92
N LEU A 72 -2.72 7.92 -0.07
CA LEU A 72 -3.69 6.89 -0.32
C LEU A 72 -4.85 7.01 0.67
N THR A 73 -6.06 6.65 0.25
CA THR A 73 -7.21 6.57 1.16
C THR A 73 -8.12 5.43 0.73
N ILE A 74 -8.37 4.50 1.64
CA ILE A 74 -9.36 3.44 1.44
C ILE A 74 -10.73 3.94 1.94
N VAL A 75 -11.77 3.68 1.16
CA VAL A 75 -13.17 3.82 1.56
C VAL A 75 -13.75 2.40 1.71
N PRO A 76 -13.72 1.82 2.93
CA PRO A 76 -14.01 0.40 3.12
C PRO A 76 -15.41 0.00 2.67
N SER A 77 -16.41 0.84 2.95
CA SER A 77 -17.82 0.59 2.60
C SER A 77 -18.07 0.51 1.09
N ALA A 78 -17.25 1.21 0.29
CA ALA A 78 -17.35 1.22 -1.16
C ALA A 78 -16.34 0.27 -1.83
N ARG A 79 -15.43 -0.34 -1.05
CA ARG A 79 -14.30 -1.13 -1.56
C ARG A 79 -13.46 -0.34 -2.58
N LEU A 80 -13.18 0.93 -2.29
CA LEU A 80 -12.39 1.81 -3.16
C LEU A 80 -11.09 2.22 -2.49
N LEU A 81 -10.01 2.30 -3.28
CA LEU A 81 -8.77 2.96 -2.94
C LEU A 81 -8.61 4.20 -3.81
N TYR A 82 -8.48 5.37 -3.19
CA TYR A 82 -8.08 6.60 -3.85
C TYR A 82 -6.57 6.81 -3.75
N ALA A 83 -5.97 7.23 -4.85
CA ALA A 83 -4.58 7.67 -4.92
C ALA A 83 -4.54 9.13 -5.37
N ALA A 84 -4.05 10.02 -4.50
CA ALA A 84 -3.73 11.38 -4.89
C ALA A 84 -2.41 11.37 -5.68
N THR A 85 -2.33 12.10 -6.80
CA THR A 85 -1.12 12.12 -7.63
C THR A 85 -0.63 13.53 -7.89
N HIS A 86 0.69 13.71 -7.98
CA HIS A 86 1.27 15.02 -8.29
C HIS A 86 1.00 15.41 -9.75
N GLY A 87 0.18 16.45 -9.96
CA GLY A 87 -0.12 17.01 -11.28
C GLY A 87 -0.98 16.13 -12.21
N ARG A 88 -1.61 15.07 -11.69
CA ARG A 88 -2.46 14.13 -12.46
C ARG A 88 -3.80 13.78 -11.78
N SER A 89 -4.28 14.63 -10.87
CA SER A 89 -5.56 14.48 -10.15
C SER A 89 -5.61 13.27 -9.22
N ALA A 90 -6.80 12.91 -8.72
CA ALA A 90 -7.00 11.69 -7.96
C ALA A 90 -7.40 10.53 -8.88
N TRP A 91 -6.92 9.34 -8.56
CA TRP A 91 -7.24 8.09 -9.24
C TRP A 91 -7.94 7.15 -8.27
N LEU A 92 -8.76 6.24 -8.81
CA LEU A 92 -9.44 5.22 -8.01
C LEU A 92 -9.12 3.81 -8.52
N LEU A 93 -9.07 2.88 -7.59
CA LEU A 93 -9.01 1.45 -7.82
C LEU A 93 -10.15 0.77 -7.06
N GLN A 94 -10.84 -0.15 -7.72
CA GLN A 94 -11.78 -1.07 -7.07
C GLN A 94 -10.97 -2.15 -6.34
N LEU A 95 -11.14 -2.24 -5.03
CA LEU A 95 -10.53 -3.28 -4.21
C LEU A 95 -11.22 -4.63 -4.42
N PRO A 96 -10.51 -5.76 -4.25
CA PRO A 96 -11.09 -7.11 -4.30
C PRO A 96 -12.25 -7.33 -3.32
#